data_AF-A0A7J4M897-F1
#
_entry.id   AF-A0A7J4M897-F1
#
_cell.length_a   1.000
_cell.length_b   1.000
_cell.length_c   1.000
_cell.angle_alpha   90.00
_cell.angle_beta   90.00
_cell.angle_gamma   90.00
#
_symmetry.space_group_name_H-M   'P 1'
#
loop_
_entity.id
_entity.type
_entity.pdbx_description
1 polymer ?
#
loop_
_entity_poly.entity_id
_entity_poly.type
_entity_poly.pdbx_seq_one_letter_code
_entity_poly.pdbx_strand_id
1 'polypeptide(L)' 'MASIETNNYLNALKSRKQKEITMATFSRTDLMKKQDGKCSRCKQDLKAGYYKFIKDPKSGSADIVCSDCLVHIPDRR' A
#
# COMPACT_ATOMS: atom_id res chain seq x y z
N MET A 1 36.49 -17.82 -14.83
CA MET A 1 37.14 -16.52 -14.52
C MET A 1 36.23 -15.43 -15.07
N ALA A 2 35.43 -14.78 -14.21
CA ALA A 2 34.58 -13.67 -14.66
C ALA A 2 35.49 -12.51 -15.09
N SER A 3 35.38 -12.07 -16.35
CA SER A 3 36.24 -11.02 -16.90
C SER A 3 36.09 -9.74 -16.08
N ILE A 4 37.19 -8.99 -15.94
CA ILE A 4 37.26 -7.70 -15.22
C ILE A 4 36.14 -6.74 -15.69
N GLU A 5 35.78 -6.82 -16.96
CA GLU A 5 34.68 -6.07 -17.59
C GLU A 5 33.30 -6.42 -17.02
N THR A 6 33.05 -7.69 -16.72
CA THR A 6 31.79 -8.15 -16.11
C THR A 6 31.61 -7.58 -14.71
N ASN A 7 32.70 -7.54 -13.93
CA ASN A 7 32.68 -6.96 -12.58
C ASN A 7 32.51 -5.44 -12.59
N ASN A 8 33.11 -4.75 -13.55
CA ASN A 8 32.92 -3.31 -13.72
C ASN A 8 31.49 -2.96 -14.13
N TYR A 9 30.87 -3.76 -15.02
CA TYR A 9 29.47 -3.59 -15.39
C TYR A 9 28.52 -3.83 -14.20
N LEU A 10 28.76 -4.88 -13.41
CA LEU A 10 27.99 -5.17 -12.20
C LEU A 10 28.14 -4.07 -11.13
N ASN A 11 29.34 -3.52 -10.96
CA ASN A 11 29.57 -2.41 -10.02
C ASN A 11 28.94 -1.10 -10.48
N ALA A 12 28.96 -0.81 -11.79
CA ALA A 12 28.26 0.35 -12.37
C ALA A 12 26.73 0.25 -12.22
N LEU A 13 26.16 -0.96 -12.33
CA LEU A 13 24.74 -1.19 -12.09
C LEU A 13 24.35 -1.05 -10.61
N LYS A 14 25.21 -1.50 -9.69
CA LYS A 14 25.01 -1.34 -8.24
C LYS A 14 25.08 0.13 -7.81
N SER A 15 26.05 0.88 -8.31
CA SER A 15 26.23 2.30 -7.98
C SER A 15 25.11 3.20 -8.52
N ARG A 16 24.49 2.82 -9.65
CA ARG A 16 23.37 3.56 -10.25
C ARG A 16 21.99 3.27 -9.63
N LYS A 17 21.79 2.16 -8.92
CA LYS A 17 20.45 1.72 -8.47
C LYS A 17 20.06 2.09 -7.03
N GLN A 18 20.94 2.72 -6.25
CA GLN A 18 20.72 2.83 -4.79
C GLN A 18 20.29 4.20 -4.26
N LYS A 19 20.13 5.23 -5.08
CA LYS A 19 19.88 6.57 -4.50
C LYS A 19 18.44 6.91 -4.13
N GLU A 20 17.41 6.17 -4.55
CA GLU A 20 16.04 6.52 -4.13
C GLU A 20 15.03 5.40 -4.43
N ILE A 21 15.29 4.18 -3.94
CA ILE A 21 14.15 3.28 -3.71
C ILE A 21 13.54 3.74 -2.39
N THR A 22 12.67 4.75 -2.45
CA THR A 22 11.72 5.02 -1.37
C THR A 22 10.85 3.77 -1.29
N MET A 23 11.26 2.78 -0.47
CA MET A 23 10.35 1.72 -0.08
C MET A 23 9.13 2.41 0.48
N ALA A 24 7.98 2.22 -0.18
CA ALA A 24 6.73 2.71 0.36
C ALA A 24 6.59 2.08 1.76
N THR A 25 6.80 2.88 2.80
CA THR A 25 6.64 2.49 4.21
C THR A 25 5.20 2.09 4.54
N PHE A 26 4.30 2.14 3.55
CA PHE A 26 2.92 1.71 3.64
C PHE A 26 2.78 0.20 3.44
N SER A 27 2.95 -0.56 4.51
CA SER A 27 2.56 -1.96 4.58
C SER A 27 1.04 -2.06 4.76
N ARG A 28 0.35 -2.52 3.70
CA ARG A 28 -1.11 -2.77 3.70
C ARG A 28 -1.52 -3.73 4.83
N THR A 29 -0.68 -4.71 5.11
CA THR A 29 -0.83 -5.68 6.19
C THR A 29 -0.84 -5.03 7.57
N ASP A 30 0.02 -4.03 7.79
CA ASP A 30 0.07 -3.34 9.08
C ASP A 30 -1.13 -2.43 9.27
N LEU A 31 -1.63 -1.83 8.20
CA LEU A 31 -2.88 -1.07 8.30
C LEU A 31 -4.08 -1.98 8.62
N MET A 32 -4.14 -3.16 8.00
CA MET A 32 -5.20 -4.13 8.25
C MET A 32 -5.18 -4.64 9.70
N LYS A 33 -3.98 -4.83 10.28
CA LYS A 33 -3.82 -5.12 11.71
C LYS A 33 -4.23 -3.94 12.59
N LYS A 34 -3.86 -2.71 12.24
CA LYS A 34 -4.22 -1.50 13.01
C LYS A 34 -5.74 -1.27 13.10
N GLN A 35 -6.47 -1.62 12.05
CA GLN A 35 -7.92 -1.50 12.00
C GLN A 35 -8.65 -2.78 12.45
N ASP A 36 -7.92 -3.77 13.00
CA ASP A 36 -8.50 -5.05 13.47
C ASP A 36 -9.32 -5.76 12.39
N GLY A 37 -8.92 -5.64 11.13
CA GLY A 37 -9.66 -6.18 9.99
C GLY A 37 -11.05 -5.55 9.78
N LYS A 38 -11.34 -4.39 10.37
CA LYS A 38 -12.65 -3.71 10.28
C LYS A 38 -12.58 -2.42 9.46
N CYS A 39 -13.73 -2.06 8.89
CA CYS A 39 -13.90 -0.84 8.12
C CYS A 39 -13.80 0.40 9.02
N SER A 40 -13.04 1.42 8.59
CA SER A 40 -12.92 2.67 9.35
C SER A 40 -14.23 3.44 9.49
N ARG A 41 -15.21 3.23 8.59
CA ARG A 41 -16.50 3.92 8.59
C ARG A 41 -17.58 3.15 9.35
N CYS A 42 -17.90 1.92 8.94
CA CYS A 42 -18.99 1.14 9.53
C CYS A 42 -18.57 0.17 10.64
N LYS A 43 -17.26 0.01 10.88
CA LYS A 43 -16.69 -0.91 11.88
C LYS A 43 -17.06 -2.39 11.68
N GLN A 44 -17.63 -2.75 10.52
CA GLN A 44 -17.88 -4.14 10.14
C GLN A 44 -16.60 -4.81 9.64
N ASP A 45 -16.56 -6.13 9.74
CA ASP A 45 -15.44 -6.94 9.27
C ASP A 45 -15.27 -6.81 7.75
N LEU A 46 -14.02 -6.58 7.34
CA LEU A 46 -13.64 -6.43 5.94
C LEU A 46 -13.55 -7.81 5.28
N LYS A 47 -14.39 -8.04 4.26
CA LYS A 47 -14.31 -9.25 3.44
C LYS A 47 -13.15 -9.15 2.46
N ALA A 48 -12.38 -10.23 2.30
CA ALA A 48 -11.27 -10.29 1.36
C ALA A 48 -11.72 -9.86 -0.05
N GLY A 49 -11.03 -8.87 -0.64
CA GLY A 49 -11.35 -8.35 -1.96
C GLY A 49 -12.49 -7.33 -2.04
N TYR A 50 -13.22 -7.08 -0.96
CA TYR A 50 -14.35 -6.13 -0.91
C TYR A 50 -14.04 -4.89 -0.05
N TYR A 51 -12.84 -4.35 -0.21
CA TYR A 51 -12.42 -3.13 0.47
C TYR A 51 -11.40 -2.34 -0.34
N LYS A 52 -11.27 -1.04 -0.04
CA LYS A 52 -10.30 -0.15 -0.67
C LYS A 52 -9.51 0.61 0.39
N PHE A 53 -8.24 0.82 0.06
CA PHE A 53 -7.36 1.70 0.81
C PHE A 53 -7.57 3.14 0.34
N ILE A 54 -7.94 4.01 1.27
CA ILE A 54 -8.04 5.44 1.05
C ILE A 54 -6.87 6.09 1.79
N LYS A 55 -6.10 6.93 1.11
CA LYS A 55 -5.08 7.75 1.74
C LYS A 55 -5.56 9.18 1.74
N ASP A 56 -5.64 9.79 2.92
CA ASP A 56 -5.99 11.19 3.04
C ASP A 56 -4.80 12.07 2.63
N PRO A 57 -4.95 12.95 1.63
CA PRO A 57 -3.85 13.79 1.15
C PRO A 57 -3.45 14.88 2.15
N LYS A 58 -4.30 15.23 3.11
CA LYS A 58 -4.06 16.30 4.10
C LYS A 58 -3.36 15.79 5.37
N SER A 59 -3.80 14.67 5.92
CA SER A 59 -3.24 14.06 7.14
C SER A 59 -2.15 13.04 6.85
N GLY A 60 -2.07 12.55 5.61
CA GLY A 60 -1.19 11.44 5.24
C GLY A 60 -1.61 10.09 5.84
N SER A 61 -2.71 10.04 6.60
CA SER A 61 -3.28 8.82 7.15
C SER A 61 -3.86 7.96 6.03
N ALA A 62 -3.78 6.65 6.22
CA ALA A 62 -4.39 5.69 5.33
C ALA A 62 -5.40 4.88 6.11
N ASP A 63 -6.55 4.64 5.50
CA ASP A 63 -7.67 3.91 6.08
C ASP A 63 -8.17 2.84 5.12
N ILE A 64 -8.79 1.79 5.66
CA ILE A 64 -9.45 0.74 4.89
C ILE A 64 -10.95 0.91 5.02
N VAL A 65 -11.63 0.99 3.88
CA VAL A 65 -13.09 1.18 3.81
C VAL A 65 -13.69 0.04 3.01
N CYS A 66 -14.78 -0.56 3.52
CA CYS A 66 -15.51 -1.61 2.80
C CYS A 66 -16.17 -1.05 1.52
N SER A 67 -16.42 -1.93 0.56
CA SER A 67 -17.12 -1.59 -0.69
C SER A 67 -18.46 -0.89 -0.45
N ASP A 68 -19.22 -1.32 0.56
CA ASP A 68 -20.54 -0.77 0.86
C ASP A 68 -20.46 0.68 1.36
N CYS A 69 -19.40 1.04 2.10
CA CYS A 69 -19.17 2.42 2.54
C CYS A 69 -18.49 3.30 1.47
N LEU A 70 -17.96 2.70 0.41
CA LEU A 70 -17.36 3.41 -0.73
C LEU A 70 -18.40 3.82 -1.75
N VAL A 71 -19.35 2.93 -2.03
CA VAL A 71 -20.49 3.24 -2.88
C VAL A 71 -21.46 4.04 -2.02
N HIS A 72 -21.63 5.32 -2.34
CA HIS A 72 -22.72 6.10 -1.78
C HIS A 72 -24.01 5.51 -2.36
N ILE A 73 -24.58 4.49 -1.73
CA ILE A 73 -25.87 3.91 -2.13
C ILE A 73 -26.93 4.88 -1.61
N PRO A 74 -27.59 5.68 -2.46
CA PRO A 74 -28.71 6.49 -2.01
C PRO A 74 -29.83 5.55 -1.52
N ASP A 75 -30.52 5.94 -0.45
CA ASP A 75 -31.68 5.19 0.05
C ASP A 75 -32.68 4.97 -1.09
N ARG A 76 -32.98 3.70 -1.37
CA ARG A 76 -34.06 3.35 -2.30
C ARG A 76 -35.38 3.65 -1.58
N ARG A 77 -36.09 4.67 -2.07
CA ARG A 77 -37.47 5.00 -1.66
C ARG A 77 -38.46 3.99 -2.20
#